data_AF-A0A7V1EEM6-F1
#
_entry.id   AF-A0A7V1EEM6-F1
#
_cell.length_a   1.000
_cell.length_b   1.000
_cell.length_c   1.000
_cell.angle_alpha   90.00
_cell.angle_beta   90.00
_cell.angle_gamma   90.00
#
_symmetry.space_group_name_H-M   'P 1'
#
loop_
_entity.id
_entity.type
_entity.pdbx_description
1 polymer ?
#
loop_
_entity_poly.entity_id
_entity_poly.type
_entity_poly.pdbx_seq_one_letter_code
_entity_poly.pdbx_strand_id
1 'polypeptide(L)'
;MASVRIPPLDAAGEKDLLRFSLTYSDAGGNRRSAGPYYLKINFVDMESPVAGFSNGMVLKSGTMLNFATALQEIGRLYYSNQVQSALELTVRTQKELKNARLSLDDEGFDDEILILDNYIKI
;
A
#
# COMPACT_ATOMS: atom_id res chain seq x y z
N MET A 1 -15.59 -10.16 -7.80
CA MET A 1 -14.72 -8.98 -7.95
C MET A 1 -15.37 -8.07 -8.99
N ALA A 2 -15.60 -6.79 -8.67
CA ALA A 2 -16.13 -5.81 -9.62
C ALA A 2 -15.11 -4.66 -9.73
N SER A 3 -14.78 -4.25 -10.96
CA SER A 3 -13.89 -3.12 -11.24
C SER A 3 -14.67 -2.05 -12.00
N VAL A 4 -14.50 -0.80 -11.60
CA VAL A 4 -15.19 0.36 -12.18
C VAL A 4 -14.14 1.38 -12.59
N ARG A 5 -14.14 1.76 -13.88
CA ARG A 5 -13.27 2.82 -14.40
C ARG A 5 -13.95 4.16 -14.20
N ILE A 6 -13.26 5.06 -13.50
CA ILE A 6 -13.75 6.41 -13.19
C ILE A 6 -13.16 7.37 -14.23
N PRO A 7 -13.98 8.21 -14.92
CA PRO A 7 -13.45 9.22 -15.84
C PRO A 7 -12.69 10.32 -15.09
N PRO A 8 -11.69 10.96 -15.72
CA PRO A 8 -11.02 12.12 -15.13
C PRO A 8 -12.04 13.23 -14.86
N LEU A 9 -11.95 13.86 -13.69
CA LEU A 9 -12.88 14.87 -13.21
C LEU A 9 -12.12 16.18 -12.98
N ASP A 10 -12.54 17.25 -13.66
CA ASP A 10 -11.84 18.54 -13.72
C ASP A 10 -11.94 19.41 -12.45
N ALA A 11 -12.51 18.89 -11.36
CA ALA A 11 -12.75 19.69 -10.16
C ALA A 11 -12.56 18.88 -8.88
N ALA A 12 -11.72 19.43 -7.99
CA ALA A 12 -11.53 18.97 -6.63
C ALA A 12 -12.82 19.06 -5.79
N GLY A 13 -12.91 18.21 -4.77
CA GLY A 13 -14.04 18.12 -3.86
C GLY A 13 -14.53 16.68 -3.65
N GLU A 14 -15.41 16.55 -2.65
CA GLU A 14 -16.11 15.30 -2.34
C GLU A 14 -17.16 15.00 -3.42
N LYS A 15 -17.09 13.81 -4.01
CA LYS A 15 -18.04 13.35 -5.03
C LYS A 15 -18.55 11.96 -4.73
N ASP A 16 -19.84 11.76 -4.97
CA ASP A 16 -20.47 10.45 -4.93
C ASP A 16 -20.06 9.68 -6.20
N LEU A 17 -19.25 8.63 -6.01
CA LEU A 17 -18.75 7.83 -7.12
C LEU A 17 -19.74 6.75 -7.54
N LEU A 18 -20.34 6.08 -6.56
CA LEU A 18 -21.18 4.92 -6.82
C LEU A 18 -22.30 4.85 -5.79
N ARG A 19 -23.51 4.60 -6.28
CA ARG A 19 -24.67 4.27 -5.47
C ARG A 19 -25.01 2.80 -5.68
N PHE A 20 -25.09 2.03 -4.60
CA PHE A 20 -25.45 0.62 -4.69
C PHE A 20 -26.43 0.20 -3.60
N SER A 21 -27.20 -0.84 -3.91
CA SER A 21 -28.12 -1.49 -2.99
C SER A 21 -27.87 -3.00 -3.04
N LEU A 22 -27.91 -3.65 -1.89
CA LEU A 22 -27.69 -5.07 -1.75
C LEU A 22 -29.04 -5.77 -1.60
N THR A 23 -29.33 -6.76 -2.42
CA THR A 23 -30.46 -7.67 -2.21
C THR A 23 -29.94 -9.05 -1.84
N TYR A 24 -30.38 -9.57 -0.70
CA TYR A 24 -29.95 -10.87 -0.18
C TYR A 24 -31.12 -11.63 0.42
N SER A 25 -30.98 -12.95 0.57
CA SER A 25 -31.96 -13.78 1.27
C SER A 25 -31.46 -14.01 2.69
N ASP A 26 -32.30 -13.73 3.70
CA ASP A 26 -31.95 -14.02 5.08
C ASP A 26 -32.00 -15.53 5.38
N ALA A 27 -31.53 -15.95 6.56
CA ALA A 27 -31.51 -17.36 6.96
C ALA A 27 -32.90 -18.01 7.02
N GLY A 28 -33.98 -17.20 7.02
CA GLY A 28 -35.36 -17.65 6.91
C GLY A 28 -35.89 -17.73 5.48
N GLY A 29 -35.04 -17.51 4.47
CA GLY A 29 -35.43 -17.53 3.06
C GLY A 29 -36.15 -16.28 2.57
N ASN A 30 -36.26 -15.23 3.40
CA ASN A 30 -36.93 -14.00 3.00
C ASN A 30 -35.97 -13.10 2.23
N ARG A 31 -36.43 -12.57 1.10
CA ARG A 31 -35.66 -11.63 0.30
C ARG A 31 -35.68 -10.26 0.95
N ARG A 32 -34.51 -9.77 1.37
CA ARG A 32 -34.29 -8.47 1.99
C ARG A 32 -33.47 -7.60 1.05
N SER A 33 -33.70 -6.28 1.12
CA SER A 33 -32.88 -5.30 0.44
C SER A 33 -32.30 -4.33 1.46
N ALA A 34 -31.04 -3.97 1.31
CA ALA A 34 -30.30 -3.01 2.12
C ALA A 34 -29.68 -1.92 1.23
N GLY A 35 -29.64 -0.69 1.74
CA GLY A 35 -29.18 0.49 1.01
C GLY A 35 -30.26 1.56 0.83
N PRO A 36 -29.96 2.65 0.10
CA PRO A 36 -28.77 2.83 -0.73
C PRO A 36 -27.52 3.18 0.08
N TYR A 37 -26.38 2.63 -0.36
CA TYR A 37 -25.05 3.01 0.10
C TYR A 37 -24.38 3.89 -0.96
N TYR A 38 -23.61 4.87 -0.49
CA TYR A 38 -22.86 5.80 -1.33
C TYR A 38 -21.37 5.59 -1.08
N LEU A 39 -20.63 5.28 -2.16
CA LEU A 39 -19.18 5.33 -2.15
C LEU A 39 -18.77 6.75 -2.52
N LYS A 40 -18.13 7.45 -1.59
CA LYS A 40 -17.65 8.81 -1.79
C LYS A 40 -16.14 8.84 -1.98
N ILE A 41 -15.68 9.72 -2.85
CA ILE A 41 -14.25 9.96 -3.08
C ILE A 41 -13.97 11.44 -2.98
N ASN A 42 -12.81 11.80 -2.43
CA ASN A 42 -12.39 13.19 -2.34
C ASN A 42 -11.26 13.43 -3.34
N PHE A 43 -11.52 14.26 -4.35
CA PHE A 43 -10.51 14.67 -5.31
C PHE A 43 -9.81 15.92 -4.79
N VAL A 44 -8.48 15.90 -4.76
CA VAL A 44 -7.67 17.06 -4.37
C VAL A 44 -7.03 17.62 -5.63
N ASP A 45 -7.16 18.93 -5.85
CA ASP A 45 -6.51 19.61 -6.96
C ASP A 45 -5.01 19.56 -6.71
N MET A 46 -4.27 18.84 -7.54
CA MET A 46 -2.83 18.92 -7.51
C MET A 46 -2.44 20.10 -8.39
N GLU A 47 -2.10 21.22 -7.77
CA GLU A 47 -1.30 22.25 -8.44
C GLU A 47 -0.20 21.54 -9.22
N SER A 48 -0.13 21.81 -10.54
CA SER A 48 0.79 21.16 -11.46
C SER A 48 2.19 21.06 -10.84
N PRO A 49 2.85 19.89 -10.87
CA PRO A 49 4.10 19.70 -10.15
C PRO A 49 5.17 20.62 -10.75
N VAL A 50 5.48 21.69 -10.02
CA VAL A 50 6.63 22.53 -10.31
C VAL A 50 7.87 21.75 -9.84
N ALA A 51 8.75 21.40 -10.80
CA ALA A 51 10.04 20.73 -10.64
C ALA A 51 10.06 19.19 -10.52
N GLY A 52 10.14 18.51 -11.67
CA GLY A 52 11.18 17.50 -11.99
C GLY A 52 11.22 16.15 -11.26
N PHE A 53 10.50 15.95 -10.15
CA PHE A 53 10.52 14.69 -9.41
C PHE A 53 9.09 14.17 -9.19
N SER A 54 8.78 13.01 -9.77
CA SER A 54 7.53 12.29 -9.48
C SER A 54 7.49 11.93 -7.99
N ASN A 55 6.34 12.13 -7.32
CA ASN A 55 6.12 11.70 -5.93
C ASN A 55 6.47 10.20 -5.74
N GLY A 56 6.21 9.37 -6.74
CA GLY A 56 6.58 7.95 -6.71
C GLY A 56 8.09 7.73 -6.73
N MET A 57 8.86 8.57 -7.42
CA MET A 57 10.32 8.49 -7.44
C MET A 57 10.93 8.93 -6.11
N VAL A 58 10.36 9.94 -5.46
CA VAL A 58 10.77 10.36 -4.11
C VAL A 58 10.49 9.26 -3.10
N LEU A 59 9.27 8.70 -3.11
CA LEU A 59 8.91 7.57 -2.27
C LEU A 59 9.85 6.40 -2.49
N LYS A 60 10.06 6.00 -3.76
CA LYS A 60 10.94 4.89 -4.13
C LYS A 60 12.36 5.09 -3.62
N SER A 61 12.93 6.28 -3.82
CA SER A 61 14.29 6.60 -3.40
C SER A 61 14.43 6.60 -1.87
N GLY A 62 13.46 7.18 -1.16
CA GLY A 62 13.43 7.18 0.31
C GLY A 62 13.32 5.77 0.89
N THR A 63 12.43 4.95 0.32
CA THR A 63 12.27 3.55 0.72
C THR A 63 13.54 2.74 0.48
N MET A 64 14.24 2.91 -0.66
CA MET A 64 15.51 2.23 -0.93
C MET A 64 16.63 2.65 0.02
N LEU A 65 16.70 3.93 0.38
CA LEU A 65 17.67 4.42 1.36
C LEU A 65 17.43 3.79 2.73
N ASN A 66 16.16 3.73 3.15
CA ASN A 66 15.80 3.11 4.42
C ASN A 66 16.08 1.59 4.40
N PHE A 67 15.80 0.91 3.29
CA PHE A 67 16.14 -0.50 3.10
C PHE A 67 17.64 -0.76 3.25
N ALA A 68 18.49 0.02 2.60
CA ALA A 68 19.94 -0.13 2.70
C ALA A 68 20.44 0.07 4.14
N THR A 69 19.90 1.08 4.83
CA THR A 69 20.23 1.35 6.24
C THR A 69 19.77 0.20 7.15
N ALA A 70 18.57 -0.34 6.90
CA ALA A 70 18.05 -1.47 7.65
C ALA A 70 18.89 -2.74 7.46
N LEU A 71 19.35 -3.03 6.24
CA LEU A 71 20.22 -4.20 6.01
C LEU A 71 21.54 -4.13 6.79
N GLN A 72 22.17 -2.96 6.84
CA GLN A 72 23.38 -2.76 7.64
C GLN A 72 23.11 -3.03 9.13
N GLU A 73 21.99 -2.51 9.63
CA GLU A 73 21.61 -2.68 11.03
C GLU A 73 21.20 -4.12 11.37
N ILE A 74 20.48 -4.81 10.49
CA ILE A 74 20.15 -6.23 10.61
C ILE A 74 21.45 -7.04 10.73
N GLY A 75 22.42 -6.78 9.83
CA GLY A 75 23.73 -7.43 9.89
C GLY A 75 24.44 -7.17 11.22
N ARG A 76 24.47 -5.91 11.67
CA ARG A 76 25.07 -5.53 12.95
C ARG A 76 24.44 -6.27 14.13
N LEU A 77 23.10 -6.32 14.19
CA LEU A 77 22.35 -7.01 15.25
C LEU A 77 22.61 -8.52 15.21
N TYR A 78 22.64 -9.12 14.02
CA TYR A 78 22.92 -10.54 13.84
C TYR A 78 24.31 -10.91 14.36
N TYR A 79 25.36 -10.18 13.94
CA TYR A 79 26.73 -10.41 14.41
C TYR A 79 26.95 -10.03 15.88
N SER A 80 26.06 -9.23 16.47
CA SER A 80 26.06 -8.94 17.92
C SER A 80 25.27 -9.97 18.73
N ASN A 81 24.85 -11.08 18.11
CA ASN A 81 24.05 -12.14 18.73
C ASN A 81 22.65 -11.68 19.22
N GLN A 82 22.15 -10.57 18.68
CA GLN A 82 20.81 -10.04 18.96
C GLN A 82 19.82 -10.50 17.88
N VAL A 83 19.76 -11.81 17.65
CA VAL A 83 19.03 -12.43 16.52
C VAL A 83 17.54 -12.07 16.51
N GLN A 84 16.90 -12.03 17.68
CA GLN A 84 15.49 -11.65 17.80
C GLN A 84 15.24 -10.21 17.29
N SER A 85 16.09 -9.26 17.68
CA SER A 85 15.99 -7.87 17.22
C SER A 85 16.28 -7.74 15.72
N ALA A 86 17.22 -8.53 15.19
CA ALA A 86 17.51 -8.59 13.76
C ALA A 86 16.30 -9.12 12.97
N LEU A 87 15.63 -10.16 13.47
CA LEU A 87 14.44 -10.73 12.85
C LEU A 87 13.27 -9.75 12.87
N GLU A 88 13.01 -9.10 14.00
CA GLU A 88 11.96 -8.07 14.13
C GLU A 88 12.19 -6.91 13.16
N LEU A 89 13.44 -6.44 13.05
CA LEU A 89 13.82 -5.41 12.09
C LEU A 89 13.59 -5.87 10.65
N THR A 90 13.96 -7.11 10.32
CA THR A 90 13.77 -7.71 8.99
C THR A 90 12.29 -7.74 8.60
N VAL A 91 11.42 -8.22 9.48
CA VAL A 91 9.97 -8.27 9.25
C VAL A 91 9.38 -6.88 9.09
N ARG A 92 9.82 -5.92 9.91
CA ARG A 92 9.37 -4.53 9.83
C ARG A 92 9.75 -3.90 8.48
N THR A 93 11.01 -4.03 8.07
CA THR A 93 11.49 -3.50 6.79
C THR A 93 10.77 -4.14 5.61
N GLN A 94 10.49 -5.45 5.68
CA GLN A 94 9.73 -6.11 4.62
C GLN A 94 8.31 -5.55 4.49
N LYS A 95 7.63 -5.29 5.62
CA LYS A 95 6.30 -4.69 5.62
C LYS A 95 6.31 -3.30 5.00
N GLU A 96 7.36 -2.52 5.26
CA GLU A 96 7.55 -1.20 4.66
C GLU A 96 7.71 -1.28 3.14
N LEU A 97 8.54 -2.20 2.63
CA LEU A 97 8.70 -2.42 1.19
C LEU A 97 7.38 -2.83 0.52
N LYS A 98 6.62 -3.75 1.14
CA LYS A 98 5.31 -4.18 0.63
C LYS A 98 4.31 -3.02 0.57
N ASN A 99 4.29 -2.16 1.58
CA ASN A 99 3.43 -0.97 1.60
C ASN A 99 3.83 0.06 0.54
N ALA A 100 5.14 0.28 0.37
CA ALA A 100 5.65 1.18 -0.67
C ALA A 100 5.31 0.65 -2.07
N ARG A 101 5.44 -0.66 -2.29
CA ARG A 101 5.05 -1.32 -3.54
C ARG A 101 3.56 -1.11 -3.87
N LEU A 102 2.67 -1.32 -2.90
CA LEU A 102 1.23 -1.04 -3.08
C LEU A 102 0.94 0.43 -3.42
N SER A 103 1.77 1.36 -2.93
CA SER A 103 1.63 2.79 -3.18
C SER A 103 2.19 3.22 -4.55
N LEU A 104 2.94 2.34 -5.21
CA LEU A 104 3.51 2.54 -6.55
C LEU A 104 2.83 1.65 -7.59
N ASP A 105 1.54 1.34 -7.40
CA ASP A 105 0.74 0.50 -8.30
C ASP A 105 1.35 -0.89 -8.56
N ASP A 106 1.88 -1.51 -7.49
CA ASP A 106 2.54 -2.81 -7.50
C ASP A 106 3.87 -2.88 -8.31
N GLU A 107 4.46 -1.74 -8.67
CA GLU A 107 5.75 -1.71 -9.38
C GLU A 107 6.97 -1.66 -8.43
N GLY A 108 7.81 -2.70 -8.49
CA GLY A 108 9.15 -2.73 -7.90
C GLY A 108 9.26 -3.34 -6.51
N PHE A 109 10.48 -3.39 -5.99
CA PHE A 109 10.86 -3.95 -4.68
C PHE A 109 10.82 -5.48 -4.52
N ASP A 110 10.52 -6.24 -5.59
CA ASP A 110 10.40 -7.70 -5.48
C ASP A 110 11.71 -8.38 -5.08
N ASP A 111 12.84 -7.92 -5.63
CA ASP A 111 14.18 -8.43 -5.29
C ASP A 111 14.53 -8.12 -3.83
N GLU A 112 14.24 -6.91 -3.37
CA GLU A 112 14.50 -6.46 -2.01
C GLU A 112 13.64 -7.21 -0.99
N ILE A 113 12.37 -7.47 -1.32
CA ILE A 113 11.47 -8.30 -0.50
C ILE A 113 12.00 -9.73 -0.43
N LEU A 114 12.47 -10.29 -1.55
CA LEU A 114 13.02 -11.65 -1.62
C LEU A 114 14.29 -11.79 -0.76
N ILE A 115 15.16 -10.77 -0.74
CA ILE A 115 16.33 -10.74 0.14
C ILE A 115 15.90 -10.87 1.60
N LEU A 116 14.90 -10.10 2.04
CA LEU A 116 14.42 -10.15 3.42
C LEU A 116 13.72 -11.48 3.75
N ASP A 117 13.01 -12.09 2.78
CA ASP A 117 12.44 -13.44 2.94
C ASP A 117 13.52 -14.49 3.21
N ASN A 118 14.72 -14.34 2.64
CA ASN A 118 15.82 -15.24 2.92
C ASN A 118 16.37 -15.04 4.33
N TYR A 119 16.45 -13.81 4.83
CA TYR A 119 16.87 -13.54 6.21
C TYR A 119 15.89 -14.08 7.26
N ILE A 120 14.59 -14.14 6.96
CA ILE A 120 13.57 -14.67 7.87
C ILE A 120 13.64 -16.20 7.99
N LYS A 121 14.17 -16.89 6.98
CA LYS A 121 14.26 -18.36 6.94
C LYS A 121 15.48 -18.93 7.65
N ILE A 122 16.44 -18.09 8.04
CA ILE A 122 17.67 -18.46 8.75
C ILE A 122 17.38 -18.50 10.25
#